data_AF-A0A9W4TRF5-F1
#
_entry.id   AF-A0A9W4TRF5-F1
#
_cell.length_a   1.000
_cell.length_b   1.000
_cell.length_c   1.000
_cell.angle_alpha   90.00
_cell.angle_beta   90.00
_cell.angle_gamma   90.00
#
_symmetry.space_group_name_H-M   'P 1'
#
loop_
_entity.id
_entity.type
_entity.pdbx_description
1 polymer ?
#
loop_
_entity_poly.entity_id
_entity_poly.type
_entity_poly.pdbx_seq_one_letter_code
_entity_poly.pdbx_strand_id
1 'polypeptide(L)' 'MTETIESVSQIIIETLLENPKVPRNITPESKIIEDLEFDSLAVMNFVMEIEDKLDVSVPLDRLTDVRTIHDLAEAIISLK' A
#
# COMPACT_ATOMS: atom_id res chain seq x y z
N MET A 1 0.82 -12.74 16.40
CA MET A 1 0.90 -13.41 15.09
C MET A 1 1.98 -12.66 14.31
N THR A 2 2.90 -13.37 13.66
CA THR A 2 4.05 -12.77 12.98
C THR A 2 3.61 -12.05 11.72
N GLU A 3 3.29 -10.76 11.83
CA GLU A 3 3.03 -9.91 10.66
C GLU A 3 4.35 -9.74 9.90
N THR A 4 4.41 -10.32 8.69
CA THR A 4 5.57 -10.24 7.80
C THR A 4 5.24 -9.31 6.63
N ILE A 5 6.28 -8.76 5.98
CA ILE A 5 6.12 -7.86 4.82
C ILE A 5 5.29 -8.54 3.73
N GLU A 6 5.46 -9.85 3.54
CA GLU A 6 4.66 -10.64 2.61
C GLU A 6 3.16 -10.60 2.96
N SER A 7 2.78 -10.83 4.22
CA SER A 7 1.37 -10.77 4.63
C SER A 7 0.76 -9.38 4.45
N VAL A 8 1.49 -8.32 4.83
CA VAL A 8 1.00 -6.94 4.68
C VAL A 8 0.89 -6.57 3.21
N SER A 9 1.89 -6.92 2.40
CA SER A 9 1.84 -6.70 0.94
C SER A 9 0.67 -7.41 0.29
N GLN A 10 0.31 -8.63 0.75
CA GLN A 10 -0.84 -9.35 0.24
C GLN A 10 -2.16 -8.64 0.59
N ILE A 11 -2.30 -8.14 1.82
CA ILE A 11 -3.50 -7.37 2.24
C ILE A 11 -3.63 -6.08 1.41
N ILE A 12 -2.52 -5.40 1.15
CA ILE A 12 -2.46 -4.21 0.30
C ILE A 12 -2.89 -4.57 -1.12
N ILE A 13 -2.34 -5.63 -1.71
CA ILE A 13 -2.69 -6.09 -3.06
C ILE A 13 -4.17 -6.48 -3.13
N GLU A 14 -4.70 -7.23 -2.16
CA GLU A 14 -6.12 -7.59 -2.11
C GLU A 14 -7.01 -6.35 -2.08
N THR A 15 -6.69 -5.37 -1.23
CA THR A 15 -7.42 -4.09 -1.13
C THR A 15 -7.32 -3.29 -2.44
N LEU A 16 -6.18 -3.34 -3.13
CA LEU A 16 -6.02 -2.72 -4.45
C LEU A 16 -6.87 -3.43 -5.51
N LEU A 17 -6.91 -4.76 -5.51
CA LEU A 17 -7.69 -5.55 -6.45
C LEU A 17 -9.21 -5.37 -6.26
N GLU A 18 -9.66 -5.00 -5.07
CA GLU A 18 -11.05 -4.60 -4.79
C GLU A 18 -11.43 -3.30 -5.52
N ASN A 19 -10.47 -2.44 -5.83
CA ASN A 19 -10.71 -1.20 -6.54
C ASN A 19 -10.66 -1.43 -8.07
N PRO A 20 -11.74 -1.13 -8.82
CA PRO A 20 -11.81 -1.40 -10.26
C PRO A 20 -10.87 -0.51 -11.09
N LYS A 21 -10.27 0.52 -10.50
CA LYS A 21 -9.31 1.41 -11.16
C LYS A 21 -7.90 0.85 -11.23
N VAL A 22 -7.61 -0.25 -10.54
CA VAL A 22 -6.25 -0.76 -10.37
C VAL A 22 -6.01 -1.93 -11.33
N PRO A 23 -4.85 -1.98 -12.03
CA PRO A 23 -4.52 -3.09 -12.90
C PRO A 23 -4.42 -4.40 -12.10
N ARG A 24 -4.95 -5.50 -12.66
CA ARG A 24 -5.01 -6.81 -11.96
C ARG A 24 -3.67 -7.55 -11.86
N ASN A 25 -2.60 -6.97 -12.39
CA ASN A 25 -1.30 -7.61 -12.51
C ASN A 25 -0.26 -6.98 -11.56
N ILE A 26 -0.70 -6.68 -10.33
CA ILE A 26 0.11 -6.05 -9.28
C ILE A 26 1.03 -7.11 -8.67
N THR A 27 2.32 -6.79 -8.60
CA THR A 27 3.31 -7.55 -7.83
C THR A 27 3.77 -6.71 -6.63
N PRO A 28 4.41 -7.32 -5.62
CA PRO A 28 5.02 -6.56 -4.52
C PRO A 28 6.05 -5.52 -5.00
N GLU A 29 6.67 -5.78 -6.15
CA GLU A 29 7.66 -4.90 -6.77
C GLU A 29 7.01 -3.84 -7.69
N SER A 30 5.70 -3.93 -7.96
CA SER A 30 4.99 -2.94 -8.78
C SER A 30 5.03 -1.58 -8.11
N LYS A 31 5.25 -0.55 -8.93
CA LYS A 31 5.29 0.83 -8.49
C LYS A 31 3.88 1.39 -8.40
N ILE A 32 3.52 1.93 -7.24
CA ILE A 32 2.17 2.43 -6.97
C ILE A 32 1.85 3.59 -7.92
N ILE A 33 2.74 4.57 -8.01
CA ILE A 33 2.50 5.79 -8.80
C ILE A 33 2.70 5.53 -10.30
N GLU A 34 3.75 4.79 -10.67
CA GLU A 34 4.13 4.59 -12.08
C GLU A 34 3.34 3.47 -12.78
N ASP A 35 3.11 2.33 -12.11
CA ASP A 35 2.45 1.17 -12.72
C ASP A 35 0.93 1.14 -12.46
N LEU A 36 0.48 1.66 -11.33
CA LEU A 36 -0.96 1.65 -10.98
C LEU A 36 -1.68 2.96 -11.34
N GLU A 37 -0.96 3.93 -11.91
CA GLU A 37 -1.47 5.28 -12.23
C GLU A 37 -2.23 5.90 -11.05
N PHE A 38 -1.76 5.64 -9.84
CA PHE A 38 -2.38 6.15 -8.64
C PHE A 38 -2.21 7.67 -8.58
N ASP A 39 -3.28 8.39 -8.90
CA ASP A 39 -3.37 9.82 -8.62
C ASP A 39 -3.15 10.04 -7.12
N SER A 40 -2.54 11.18 -6.75
CA SER A 40 -2.30 11.55 -5.33
C SER A 40 -3.52 11.35 -4.43
N LEU A 41 -4.73 11.61 -4.94
CA LEU A 41 -6.00 11.36 -4.24
C LEU A 41 -6.32 9.87 -4.07
N ALA A 42 -6.02 9.03 -5.07
CA ALA A 42 -6.22 7.59 -4.98
C ALA A 42 -5.28 6.98 -3.94
N VAL A 43 -4.01 7.41 -3.91
CA VAL A 43 -3.04 7.02 -2.86
C VAL A 43 -3.57 7.40 -1.48
N MET A 44 -4.02 8.64 -1.30
CA MET A 44 -4.51 9.10 0.01
C MET A 44 -5.73 8.32 0.51
N ASN A 45 -6.73 8.07 -0.36
CA ASN A 45 -7.89 7.28 0.04
C ASN A 45 -7.52 5.83 0.36
N PHE A 46 -6.60 5.26 -0.43
CA PHE A 46 -6.15 3.90 -0.23
C PHE A 46 -5.36 3.71 1.06
N VAL A 47 -4.40 4.61 1.32
CA VAL A 47 -3.62 4.59 2.56
C VAL A 47 -4.55 4.71 3.76
N MET A 48 -5.56 5.57 3.70
CA MET A 48 -6.56 5.71 4.77
C MET A 48 -7.33 4.41 5.05
N GLU A 49 -7.72 3.64 4.03
CA GLU A 49 -8.35 2.32 4.22
C GLU A 49 -7.39 1.30 4.86
N ILE A 50 -6.12 1.31 4.44
CA ILE A 50 -5.10 0.41 4.96
C ILE A 50 -4.75 0.75 6.42
N GLU A 51 -4.64 2.05 6.74
CA GLU A 51 -4.44 2.57 8.10
C GLU A 51 -5.52 2.07 9.05
N ASP A 52 -6.80 2.16 8.66
CA ASP A 52 -7.93 1.68 9.46
C ASP A 52 -7.95 0.15 9.60
N LYS A 53 -7.64 -0.60 8.53
CA LYS A 53 -7.57 -2.06 8.56
C LYS A 53 -6.44 -2.59 9.44
N LEU A 54 -5.29 -1.91 9.46
CA LEU A 54 -4.08 -2.37 10.15
C LEU A 54 -3.86 -1.71 11.50
N ASP A 55 -4.70 -0.73 11.87
CA ASP A 55 -4.59 0.10 13.07
C ASP A 55 -3.23 0.80 13.15
N VAL A 56 -2.82 1.42 12.03
CA VAL A 56 -1.55 2.14 11.88
C VAL A 56 -1.79 3.54 11.32
N SER A 57 -0.82 4.44 11.45
CA SER A 57 -0.87 5.76 10.83
C SER A 57 0.42 6.03 10.06
N VAL A 58 0.31 6.13 8.75
CA VAL A 58 1.41 6.32 7.81
C VAL A 58 1.53 7.82 7.49
N PRO A 59 2.56 8.52 7.99
CA PRO A 59 2.72 9.93 7.71
C PRO A 59 2.99 10.16 6.22
N LEU A 60 2.51 11.30 5.69
CA LEU A 60 2.67 11.69 4.29
C LEU A 60 4.14 11.69 3.83
N ASP A 61 5.07 12.01 4.74
CA ASP A 61 6.51 11.96 4.47
C ASP A 61 6.99 10.54 4.09
N ARG A 62 6.37 9.50 4.64
CA ARG A 62 6.65 8.12 4.24
C ARG A 62 6.04 7.80 2.88
N LEU A 63 4.85 8.33 2.57
CA LEU A 63 4.23 8.15 1.25
C LEU A 63 5.06 8.76 0.12
N THR A 64 5.82 9.83 0.39
CA THR A 64 6.76 10.39 -0.58
C THR A 64 7.98 9.50 -0.84
N ASP A 65 8.37 8.67 0.13
CA ASP A 65 9.45 7.69 -0.01
C ASP A 65 8.95 6.35 -0.57
N VAL A 66 7.67 6.02 -0.38
CA VAL A 66 7.03 4.81 -0.89
C VAL A 66 6.90 4.87 -2.40
N ARG A 67 7.59 3.96 -3.10
CA ARG A 67 7.48 3.83 -4.56
C ARG A 67 6.74 2.57 -4.96
N THR A 68 6.96 1.49 -4.23
CA THR A 68 6.39 0.16 -4.50
C THR A 68 5.42 -0.30 -3.42
N ILE A 69 4.64 -1.34 -3.74
CA ILE A 69 3.79 -2.03 -2.77
C ILE A 69 4.61 -2.58 -1.59
N HIS A 70 5.81 -3.09 -1.88
CA HIS A 70 6.75 -3.57 -0.87
C HIS A 70 7.18 -2.44 0.08
N ASP A 71 7.55 -1.27 -0.46
CA ASP A 71 7.93 -0.12 0.37
C ASP A 71 6.78 0.32 1.28
N LEU A 72 5.53 0.29 0.78
CA LEU A 72 4.36 0.61 1.59
C LEU A 72 4.18 -0.39 2.73
N ALA A 73 4.30 -1.69 2.42
CA ALA A 73 4.20 -2.76 3.40
C ALA A 73 5.31 -2.68 4.46
N GLU A 74 6.53 -2.37 4.05
CA GLU A 74 7.67 -2.17 4.95
C GLU A 74 7.47 -0.94 5.83
N ALA A 75 7.01 0.18 5.26
CA ALA A 75 6.70 1.39 6.00
C ALA A 75 5.66 1.13 7.09
N ILE A 76 4.61 0.38 6.78
CA ILE A 76 3.56 0.00 7.74
C ILE A 76 4.12 -0.89 8.86
N ILE A 77 4.91 -1.90 8.53
CA ILE A 77 5.52 -2.79 9.54
C ILE A 77 6.51 -2.02 10.41
N SER A 78 7.26 -1.08 9.85
CA SER A 78 8.18 -0.24 10.61
C SER A 78 7.48 0.72 11.59
N LEU A 79 6.17 0.94 11.43
CA LEU A 79 5.37 1.80 12.31
C LEU A 79 4.68 1.01 13.44
N LYS A 80 4.66 -0.32 13.35
CA LYS A 80 4.13 -1.25 14.35
C LYS A 80 5.22 -1.72 15.33
#